data_AF-A0A3A8Q5G2-F1
#
_entry.id   AF-A0A3A8Q5G2-F1
#
_cell.length_a   1.000
_cell.length_b   1.000
_cell.length_c   1.000
_cell.angle_alpha   90.00
_cell.angle_beta   90.00
_cell.angle_gamma   90.00
#
_symmetry.space_group_name_H-M   'P 1'
#
loop_
_entity.id
_entity.type
_entity.pdbx_description
1 polymer ?
#
loop_
_entity_poly.entity_id
_entity_poly.type
_entity_poly.pdbx_seq_one_letter_code
_entity_poly.pdbx_strand_id
1 'polypeptide(L)' 'MTTMNPQPPWIEYPDAEPWWGGWRQGISEAWLLRTWLPFWQALGETAKAEYLQRWPPPTEDWRTQVTVYWK' A
#
# COMPACT_ATOMS: atom_id res chain seq x y z
N MET A 1 -10.55 -20.56 -3.00
CA MET A 1 -10.00 -19.42 -3.76
C MET A 1 -8.79 -18.94 -2.99
N THR A 2 -7.59 -19.08 -3.54
CA THR A 2 -6.36 -18.62 -2.89
C THR A 2 -6.42 -17.10 -2.82
N THR A 3 -6.76 -16.54 -1.66
CA THR A 3 -6.72 -15.09 -1.43
C THR A 3 -5.26 -14.66 -1.47
N MET A 4 -4.78 -14.30 -2.66
CA MET A 4 -3.45 -13.71 -2.80
C MET A 4 -3.50 -12.33 -2.14
N ASN A 5 -2.67 -12.12 -1.12
CA ASN A 5 -2.49 -10.80 -0.54
C ASN A 5 -2.02 -9.84 -1.64
N PRO A 6 -2.66 -8.67 -1.83
CA PRO A 6 -2.27 -7.73 -2.86
C PRO A 6 -0.83 -7.29 -2.65
N GLN A 7 -0.14 -6.99 -3.74
CA GLN A 7 1.20 -6.39 -3.68
C GLN A 7 1.12 -4.96 -3.14
N PRO A 8 2.21 -4.42 -2.54
CA PRO A 8 2.23 -3.04 -2.08
C PRO A 8 2.19 -2.04 -3.24
N PRO A 9 1.84 -0.78 -2.96
CA PRO A 9 1.65 0.25 -3.99
C PRO A 9 2.90 0.53 -4.82
N TRP A 10 4.09 0.47 -4.22
CA TRP A 10 5.37 0.66 -4.92
C TRP A 10 5.83 -0.54 -5.76
N ILE A 11 5.11 -1.66 -5.71
CA ILE A 11 5.31 -2.81 -6.62
C ILE A 11 4.27 -2.77 -7.74
N GLU A 12 3.00 -2.50 -7.41
CA GLU A 12 1.92 -2.42 -8.40
C GLU A 12 2.08 -1.20 -9.31
N TYR A 13 2.51 -0.06 -8.76
CA TYR A 13 2.75 1.19 -9.47
C TYR A 13 4.19 1.68 -9.21
N PRO A 14 5.20 1.08 -9.85
CA PRO A 14 6.61 1.36 -9.56
C PRO A 14 7.04 2.79 -9.92
N ASP A 15 6.35 3.43 -10.87
CA ASP A 15 6.63 4.81 -11.31
C ASP A 15 5.84 5.87 -10.52
N ALA A 16 5.01 5.45 -9.56
CA ALA A 16 4.21 6.35 -8.75
C ALA A 16 4.95 6.74 -7.46
N GLU A 17 4.99 8.04 -7.19
CA GLU A 17 5.50 8.56 -5.92
C GLU A 17 4.42 8.50 -4.82
N PRO A 18 4.79 8.40 -3.52
CA PRO A 18 3.82 8.27 -2.43
C PRO A 18 2.91 9.50 -2.27
N TRP A 19 3.40 10.69 -2.64
CA TRP A 19 2.63 11.94 -2.62
C TRP A 19 1.89 12.24 -3.93
N TRP A 20 1.95 11.34 -4.92
CA TRP A 20 1.35 11.57 -6.23
C TRP A 20 -0.19 11.71 -6.15
N GLY A 21 -0.73 12.73 -6.83
CA GLY A 21 -2.18 12.97 -6.87
C GLY A 21 -2.99 11.82 -7.49
N GLY A 22 -2.36 10.94 -8.27
CA GLY A 22 -3.02 9.79 -8.89
C GLY A 22 -3.62 8.80 -7.91
N TRP A 23 -3.13 8.77 -6.66
CA TRP A 23 -3.71 7.99 -5.57
C TRP A 23 -5.12 8.47 -5.16
N ARG A 24 -5.48 9.72 -5.49
CA ARG A 24 -6.76 10.34 -5.10
C ARG A 24 -7.66 10.71 -6.28
N GLN A 25 -7.09 10.87 -7.48
CA GLN A 25 -7.82 11.35 -8.67
C GLN A 25 -7.20 10.79 -9.97
N GLY A 26 -6.78 9.53 -9.97
CA GLY A 26 -6.08 8.95 -11.13
C GLY A 26 -6.24 7.44 -11.25
N ILE A 27 -5.46 6.87 -12.18
CA ILE A 27 -5.56 5.44 -12.55
C ILE A 27 -5.29 4.48 -11.39
N SER A 28 -4.58 4.92 -10.35
CA SER A 28 -4.26 4.11 -9.18
C SER A 28 -5.28 4.23 -8.04
N GLU A 29 -6.16 5.22 -8.07
CA GLU A 29 -7.16 5.46 -7.03
C GLU A 29 -8.10 4.26 -6.86
N ALA A 30 -8.64 3.74 -7.97
CA ALA A 30 -9.59 2.63 -7.91
C ALA A 30 -8.96 1.37 -7.30
N TRP A 31 -7.71 1.07 -7.66
CA TRP A 31 -6.97 -0.05 -7.07
C TRP A 31 -6.65 0.20 -5.59
N LEU A 32 -6.18 1.40 -5.25
CA LEU A 32 -5.85 1.77 -3.88
C LEU A 32 -7.07 1.63 -2.95
N LEU A 33 -8.20 2.26 -3.34
CA LEU A 33 -9.41 2.31 -2.52
C LEU A 33 -10.14 0.96 -2.43
N ARG A 34 -10.12 0.15 -3.49
CA ARG A 34 -10.94 -1.08 -3.57
C ARG A 34 -10.16 -2.35 -3.27
N THR A 35 -8.85 -2.33 -3.40
CA THR A 35 -8.00 -3.53 -3.26
C THR A 35 -7.05 -3.37 -2.09
N TRP A 36 -6.19 -2.34 -2.13
CA TRP A 36 -5.07 -2.28 -1.21
C TRP A 36 -5.44 -1.76 0.18
N LEU A 37 -6.17 -0.64 0.30
CA LEU A 37 -6.56 -0.09 1.59
C LEU A 37 -7.43 -1.03 2.42
N PRO A 38 -8.49 -1.68 1.88
CA PRO A 38 -9.29 -2.61 2.66
C PRO A 38 -8.48 -3.78 3.21
N PHE A 39 -7.53 -4.29 2.41
CA PHE A 39 -6.60 -5.32 2.85
C PHE A 39 -5.68 -4.79 3.96
N TRP A 40 -5.02 -3.65 3.74
CA TRP A 40 -4.04 -3.10 4.67
C TRP A 40 -4.68 -2.75 6.01
N GLN A 41 -5.88 -2.14 6.00
CA GLN A 41 -6.61 -1.74 7.21
C GLN A 41 -7.16 -2.94 7.99
N ALA A 42 -7.41 -4.07 7.33
CA ALA A 42 -7.82 -5.30 8.00
C ALA A 42 -6.67 -5.99 8.75
N LEU A 43 -5.41 -5.66 8.45
CA LEU A 43 -4.26 -6.24 9.15
C LEU A 43 -4.06 -5.61 10.53
N GLY A 44 -3.84 -6.48 11.52
CA GLY A 44 -3.28 -6.06 12.82
C GLY A 44 -1.82 -5.64 12.72
N GLU A 45 -1.30 -5.00 13.78
CA GLU A 45 0.05 -4.42 13.79
C GLU A 45 1.15 -5.45 13.49
N THR A 46 1.04 -6.66 14.04
CA THR A 46 1.99 -7.75 13.76
C THR A 46 1.98 -8.14 12.28
N ALA A 47 0.81 -8.34 11.70
CA ALA A 47 0.69 -8.71 10.28
C ALA A 47 1.16 -7.57 9.35
N LYS A 48 0.91 -6.31 9.71
CA LYS A 48 1.47 -5.15 9.00
C LYS A 48 3.00 -5.15 9.05
N ALA A 49 3.59 -5.44 10.21
CA ALA A 49 5.05 -5.52 10.35
C ALA A 49 5.63 -6.66 9.50
N GLU A 50 5.06 -7.86 9.54
CA GLU A 50 5.47 -9.00 8.70
C GLU A 50 5.35 -8.69 7.20
N TYR A 51 4.26 -8.03 6.80
CA TYR A 51 4.05 -7.59 5.44
C TYR A 51 5.15 -6.63 4.97
N LEU A 52 5.51 -5.65 5.80
CA LEU A 52 6.58 -4.68 5.49
C LEU A 52 7.99 -5.28 5.60
N GLN A 53 8.19 -6.36 6.33
CA GLN A 53 9.44 -7.12 6.28
C GLN A 53 9.57 -7.90 4.97
N ARG A 54 8.49 -8.52 4.51
CA ARG A 54 8.45 -9.23 3.23
C ARG A 54 8.59 -8.29 2.05
N TRP A 55 7.95 -7.13 2.13
CA TRP A 55 7.96 -6.10 1.12
C TRP A 55 8.37 -4.77 1.76
N PRO A 56 9.67 -4.46 1.82
CA PRO A 56 10.14 -3.22 2.41
C PRO A 56 9.74 -2.01 1.54
N PRO A 57 9.29 -0.89 2.15
CA PRO A 57 9.15 0.38 1.46
C PRO A 57 10.49 0.81 0.85
N PRO A 58 10.53 1.29 -0.40
CA PRO A 58 11.78 1.68 -1.05
C PRO A 58 12.32 3.01 -0.53
N THR A 59 11.46 3.86 0.06
CA THR A 59 11.80 5.17 0.62
C THR A 59 11.10 5.39 1.95
N GLU A 60 11.59 6.37 2.73
CA GLU A 60 10.95 6.76 3.98
C GLU A 60 9.56 7.38 3.74
N ASP A 61 9.38 8.12 2.64
CA ASP A 61 8.07 8.69 2.31
C ASP A 61 7.03 7.59 2.07
N TRP A 62 7.41 6.49 1.42
CA TRP A 62 6.55 5.32 1.28
C TRP A 62 6.22 4.69 2.63
N ARG A 63 7.19 4.60 3.55
CA ARG A 63 6.96 4.13 4.92
C ARG A 63 5.98 5.05 5.63
N THR A 64 6.18 6.36 5.61
CA THR A 64 5.30 7.35 6.24
C THR A 64 3.89 7.25 5.66
N GLN A 65 3.77 7.10 4.33
CA GLN A 65 2.48 6.95 3.67
C GLN A 65 1.67 5.78 4.23
N VAL A 66 2.26 4.59 4.32
CA VAL A 66 1.53 3.38 4.75
C VAL A 66 1.38 3.23 6.26
N THR A 67 2.23 3.88 7.06
CA THR A 67 2.20 3.78 8.53
C THR A 67 1.45 4.93 9.21
N VAL A 68 1.39 6.10 8.57
CA VAL A 68 0.78 7.31 9.14
C VAL A 68 -0.50 7.69 8.40
N TYR A 69 -0.44 7.87 7.08
CA TYR A 69 -1.55 8.45 6.33
C TYR A 69 -2.62 7.43 5.90
N TRP A 70 -2.20 6.20 5.58
CA TRP A 70 -3.07 5.12 5.12
C TRP A 70 -3.27 4.02 6.16
N LYS A 71 -3.19 4.37 7.46
CA LYS A 71 -3.29 3.39 8.55
C LYS A 71 -4.59 2.58 8.52
#